data_AF-A0A7G5LKM8-F1
#
_entry.id   AF-A0A7G5LKM8-F1
#
_cell.length_a   1.000
_cell.length_b   1.000
_cell.length_c   1.000
_cell.angle_alpha   90.00
_cell.angle_beta   90.00
_cell.angle_gamma   90.00
#
_symmetry.space_group_name_H-M   'P 1'
#
loop_
_entity.id
_entity.type
_entity.pdbx_description
1 polymer ?
#
loop_
_entity_poly.entity_id
_entity_poly.type
_entity_poly.pdbx_seq_one_letter_code
_entity_poly.pdbx_strand_id
1 'polypeptide(L)'
;MVQRVSTGSPFEATFGYSRAVRHEDTVYVSGTTGYDYATMTMPESAGEQAKNALATVDKALKEVGSSIEDTVRVVYYVADRSLVDEVVAAVGPVFKNIRPAASMLIVQMIEEGMKIEIEVTARIGAATSHS
;
A
#
# COMPACT_ATOMS: atom_id res chain seq x y z
N MET A 1 21.19 7.46 4.25
CA MET A 1 20.69 8.42 3.23
C MET A 1 19.16 8.42 3.21
N VAL A 2 18.53 9.57 2.94
CA VAL A 2 17.08 9.71 2.76
C VAL A 2 16.74 9.99 1.30
N GLN A 3 15.83 9.22 0.70
CA GLN A 3 15.31 9.42 -0.65
C GLN A 3 13.78 9.47 -0.61
N ARG A 4 13.17 10.38 -1.37
CA ARG A 4 11.71 10.56 -1.45
C ARG A 4 11.22 10.19 -2.85
N VAL A 5 10.12 9.44 -2.89
CA VAL A 5 9.41 9.07 -4.11
C VAL A 5 8.13 9.88 -4.18
N SER A 6 7.84 10.41 -5.36
CA SER A 6 6.58 11.08 -5.64
C SER A 6 5.94 10.46 -6.89
N THR A 7 4.62 10.27 -6.85
CA THR A 7 3.87 9.78 -8.01
C THR A 7 3.25 10.92 -8.83
N GLY A 8 3.45 12.17 -8.39
CA GLY A 8 2.81 13.34 -8.99
C GLY A 8 1.32 13.46 -8.67
N SER A 9 0.82 12.71 -7.67
CA SER A 9 -0.58 12.81 -7.24
C SER A 9 -0.86 14.22 -6.66
N PRO A 10 -1.99 14.87 -7.00
CA PRO A 10 -2.37 16.14 -6.40
C PRO A 10 -2.45 16.11 -4.87
N PHE A 11 -2.76 14.94 -4.30
CA PHE A 11 -2.79 14.74 -2.85
C PHE A 11 -1.41 14.93 -2.21
N GLU A 12 -0.34 14.46 -2.85
CA GLU A 12 1.03 14.59 -2.31
C GLU A 12 1.41 16.06 -2.14
N ALA A 13 1.07 16.90 -3.12
CA ALA A 13 1.32 18.34 -3.06
C ALA A 13 0.42 19.07 -2.05
N THR A 14 -0.86 18.67 -1.96
CA THR A 14 -1.85 19.36 -1.11
C THR A 14 -1.69 19.00 0.37
N PHE A 15 -1.51 17.72 0.68
CA PHE A 15 -1.35 17.22 2.06
C PHE A 15 0.10 17.26 2.54
N GLY A 16 1.09 17.34 1.64
CA GLY A 16 2.50 17.47 1.99
C GLY A 16 3.16 16.14 2.40
N TYR A 17 3.00 15.09 1.60
CA TYR A 17 3.64 13.79 1.82
C TYR A 17 4.33 13.26 0.56
N SER A 18 5.25 12.31 0.73
CA SER A 18 5.86 11.55 -0.36
C SER A 18 5.18 10.20 -0.49
N ARG A 19 5.01 9.66 -1.71
CA ARG A 19 4.46 8.31 -1.89
C ARG A 19 5.25 7.26 -1.09
N ALA A 20 6.57 7.37 -1.12
CA ALA A 20 7.45 6.59 -0.27
C ALA A 20 8.66 7.40 0.19
N VAL A 21 9.22 7.03 1.34
CA VAL A 21 10.47 7.54 1.85
C VAL A 21 11.37 6.36 2.17
N ARG A 22 12.53 6.30 1.52
CA ARG A 22 13.60 5.39 1.89
C ARG A 22 14.51 6.09 2.89
N HIS A 23 14.78 5.42 4.01
CA HIS A 23 15.77 5.80 5.00
C HIS A 23 16.71 4.60 5.24
N GLU A 24 17.94 4.72 4.76
CA GLU A 24 18.90 3.60 4.68
C GLU A 24 18.34 2.40 3.90
N ASP A 25 18.11 1.26 4.56
CA ASP A 25 17.54 0.04 3.99
C ASP A 25 16.03 -0.08 4.24
N THR A 26 15.45 0.81 5.03
CA THR A 26 14.02 0.79 5.36
C THR A 26 13.24 1.71 4.42
N VAL A 27 12.11 1.24 3.90
CA VAL A 27 11.21 2.01 3.04
C VAL A 27 9.84 2.11 3.70
N TYR A 28 9.40 3.34 3.91
CA TYR A 28 8.07 3.66 4.40
C TYR A 28 7.22 4.09 3.21
N VAL A 29 6.14 3.36 2.94
CA VAL A 29 5.17 3.70 1.91
C VAL A 29 3.96 4.32 2.57
N SER A 30 3.57 5.50 2.11
CA SER A 30 2.39 6.20 2.62
C SER A 30 1.13 5.38 2.38
N GLY A 31 0.12 5.60 3.23
CA GLY A 31 -1.21 5.03 3.05
C GLY A 31 -1.69 5.22 1.61
N THR A 32 -2.06 4.11 0.99
CA THR A 32 -2.34 4.04 -0.45
C THR A 32 -3.72 3.45 -0.66
N THR A 33 -4.59 4.25 -1.29
CA THR A 33 -5.95 3.85 -1.67
C THR A 33 -6.00 3.28 -3.08
N GLY A 34 -7.15 2.74 -3.46
CA GLY A 34 -7.34 2.00 -4.71
C GLY A 34 -7.64 2.81 -5.97
N TYR A 35 -7.32 4.11 -5.98
CA TYR A 35 -7.62 5.00 -7.10
C TYR A 35 -6.98 4.48 -8.41
N ASP A 36 -7.78 4.38 -9.48
CA ASP A 36 -7.27 4.08 -10.80
C ASP A 36 -6.82 5.38 -11.49
N TYR A 37 -5.51 5.57 -11.57
CA TYR A 37 -4.92 6.75 -12.21
C TYR A 37 -5.02 6.74 -13.74
N ALA A 38 -5.29 5.59 -14.37
CA ALA A 38 -5.46 5.51 -15.82
C ALA A 38 -6.86 6.01 -16.25
N THR A 39 -7.88 5.63 -15.49
CA THR A 39 -9.28 6.06 -15.74
C THR A 39 -9.68 7.30 -14.93
N MET A 40 -8.85 7.69 -13.96
CA MET A 40 -9.16 8.73 -12.97
C MET A 40 -10.46 8.44 -12.20
N THR A 41 -10.69 7.19 -11.84
CA THR A 41 -11.89 6.76 -11.10
C THR A 41 -11.53 5.94 -9.87
N MET A 42 -12.39 5.98 -8.87
CA MET A 42 -12.32 5.05 -7.75
C MET A 42 -13.18 3.82 -8.07
N PRO A 43 -12.62 2.60 -8.10
CA PRO A 43 -13.39 1.39 -8.30
C PRO A 43 -14.46 1.20 -7.22
N GLU A 44 -15.62 0.63 -7.58
CA GLU A 44 -16.65 0.27 -6.60
C GLU A 44 -16.28 -0.98 -5.78
N SER A 45 -15.48 -1.88 -6.34
CA SER A 45 -15.07 -3.10 -5.65
C SER A 45 -13.95 -2.80 -4.64
N ALA A 46 -14.12 -3.21 -3.38
CA ALA A 46 -13.05 -3.08 -2.38
C ALA A 46 -11.84 -3.96 -2.74
N GLY A 47 -12.06 -5.08 -3.40
CA GLY A 47 -11.01 -5.97 -3.91
C GLY A 47 -10.24 -5.35 -5.07
N GLU A 48 -10.91 -4.68 -6.02
CA GLU A 48 -10.26 -3.90 -7.08
C GLU A 48 -9.46 -2.73 -6.50
N GLN A 49 -10.04 -2.01 -5.54
CA GLN A 49 -9.31 -0.96 -4.82
C GLN A 49 -8.05 -1.51 -4.14
N ALA A 50 -8.15 -2.66 -3.46
CA ALA A 50 -6.99 -3.29 -2.81
C ALA A 50 -5.90 -3.69 -3.83
N LYS A 51 -6.28 -4.25 -4.99
CA LYS A 51 -5.34 -4.60 -6.07
C LYS A 51 -4.62 -3.37 -6.61
N ASN A 52 -5.35 -2.29 -6.87
CA ASN A 52 -4.78 -1.04 -7.36
C ASN A 52 -3.82 -0.42 -6.33
N ALA A 53 -4.20 -0.47 -5.05
CA ALA A 53 -3.37 0.00 -3.95
C ALA A 53 -2.04 -0.78 -3.90
N LEU A 54 -2.09 -2.12 -3.94
CA LEU A 54 -0.90 -2.97 -3.94
C LEU A 54 0.01 -2.72 -5.15
N ALA A 55 -0.56 -2.53 -6.34
CA ALA A 55 0.22 -2.20 -7.54
C ALA A 55 0.94 -0.85 -7.39
N THR A 56 0.28 0.15 -6.80
CA THR A 56 0.87 1.46 -6.53
C THR A 56 1.96 1.39 -5.47
N VAL A 57 1.75 0.61 -4.40
CA VAL A 57 2.75 0.34 -3.36
C VAL A 57 3.99 -0.32 -3.97
N ASP A 58 3.82 -1.39 -4.74
CA ASP A 58 4.95 -2.11 -5.36
C ASP A 58 5.73 -1.22 -6.33
N LYS A 59 5.03 -0.40 -7.13
CA LYS A 59 5.67 0.60 -7.99
C LYS A 59 6.55 1.56 -7.19
N ALA A 60 6.04 2.10 -6.09
CA ALA A 60 6.78 3.03 -5.24
C ALA A 60 8.01 2.38 -4.59
N LEU A 61 7.88 1.11 -4.14
CA LEU A 61 8.99 0.33 -3.60
C LEU A 61 10.09 0.11 -4.65
N LYS A 62 9.71 -0.20 -5.90
CA LYS A 62 10.65 -0.42 -7.01
C LYS A 62 11.47 0.81 -7.36
N GLU A 63 10.93 2.03 -7.20
CA GLU A 63 11.67 3.27 -7.47
C GLU A 63 12.87 3.49 -6.52
N VAL A 64 12.92 2.79 -5.39
CA VAL A 64 14.00 2.89 -4.40
C VAL A 64 14.79 1.60 -4.20
N GLY A 65 14.63 0.63 -5.12
CA GLY A 65 15.36 -0.64 -5.10
C GLY A 65 14.82 -1.69 -4.13
N SER A 66 13.55 -1.57 -3.75
CA SER A 66 12.80 -2.55 -2.95
C SER A 66 11.72 -3.23 -3.82
N SER A 67 10.92 -4.12 -3.24
CA SER A 67 9.73 -4.67 -3.86
C SER A 67 8.65 -5.00 -2.82
N ILE A 68 7.44 -5.35 -3.27
CA ILE A 68 6.41 -5.87 -2.36
C ILE A 68 6.87 -7.11 -1.57
N GLU A 69 7.77 -7.92 -2.14
CA GLU A 69 8.34 -9.10 -1.46
C GLU A 69 9.21 -8.74 -0.25
N ASP A 70 9.73 -7.52 -0.21
CA ASP A 70 10.52 -7.00 0.91
C ASP A 70 9.66 -6.45 2.06
N THR A 71 8.33 -6.57 1.96
CA THR A 71 7.41 -6.07 2.99
C THR A 71 7.63 -6.80 4.31
N VAL A 72 7.91 -6.04 5.36
CA VAL A 72 8.05 -6.57 6.73
C VAL A 72 6.84 -6.25 7.61
N ARG A 73 6.09 -5.20 7.27
CA ARG A 73 4.85 -4.80 7.95
C ARG A 73 3.84 -4.24 6.97
N VAL A 74 2.57 -4.58 7.19
CA VAL A 74 1.42 -4.02 6.49
C VAL A 74 0.31 -3.64 7.48
N VAL A 75 -0.34 -2.51 7.25
CA VAL A 75 -1.55 -2.09 7.96
C VAL A 75 -2.65 -1.86 6.94
N TYR A 76 -3.80 -2.47 7.16
CA TYR A 76 -4.99 -2.34 6.34
C TYR A 76 -6.03 -1.50 7.08
N TYR A 77 -6.53 -0.44 6.45
CA TYR A 77 -7.63 0.38 6.92
C TYR A 77 -8.84 0.13 6.01
N VAL A 78 -9.88 -0.55 6.53
CA VAL A 78 -11.05 -0.97 5.76
C VAL A 78 -12.27 -0.16 6.21
N ALA A 79 -13.08 0.32 5.27
CA ALA A 79 -14.22 1.18 5.58
C ALA A 79 -15.32 0.48 6.40
N ASP A 80 -15.58 -0.80 6.10
CA ASP A 80 -16.62 -1.59 6.75
C ASP A 80 -16.25 -3.08 6.83
N ARG A 81 -16.75 -3.78 7.86
CA ARG A 81 -16.46 -5.20 8.07
C ARG A 81 -16.99 -6.09 6.93
N SER A 82 -18.08 -5.72 6.28
CA SER A 82 -18.67 -6.47 5.17
C SER A 82 -17.75 -6.58 3.95
N LEU A 83 -16.74 -5.71 3.84
CA LEU A 83 -15.80 -5.67 2.73
C LEU A 83 -14.56 -6.57 2.96
N VAL A 84 -14.40 -7.13 4.16
CA VAL A 84 -13.18 -7.85 4.56
C VAL A 84 -12.89 -9.05 3.66
N ASP A 85 -13.90 -9.85 3.32
CA ASP A 85 -13.69 -11.05 2.47
C ASP A 85 -13.17 -10.67 1.08
N GLU A 86 -13.66 -9.56 0.53
CA GLU A 86 -13.24 -9.03 -0.76
C GLU A 86 -11.78 -8.52 -0.72
N VAL A 87 -11.42 -7.81 0.35
CA VAL A 87 -10.05 -7.35 0.61
C VAL A 87 -9.12 -8.54 0.79
N VAL A 88 -9.49 -9.54 1.60
CA VAL A 88 -8.68 -10.74 1.85
C VAL A 88 -8.44 -11.52 0.56
N ALA A 89 -9.45 -11.66 -0.30
CA ALA A 89 -9.31 -12.29 -1.60
C ALA A 89 -8.30 -11.58 -2.52
N ALA A 90 -8.15 -10.25 -2.37
CA ALA A 90 -7.17 -9.46 -3.13
C ALA A 90 -5.75 -9.50 -2.52
N VAL A 91 -5.62 -9.29 -1.21
CA VAL A 91 -4.30 -9.16 -0.54
C VAL A 91 -3.65 -10.51 -0.22
N GLY A 92 -4.46 -11.54 0.03
CA GLY A 92 -4.02 -12.87 0.41
C GLY A 92 -3.04 -13.51 -0.58
N PRO A 93 -3.35 -13.55 -1.89
CA PRO A 93 -2.45 -14.09 -2.90
C PRO A 93 -1.07 -13.41 -2.94
N VAL A 94 -1.00 -12.11 -2.64
CA VAL A 94 0.25 -11.34 -2.64
C VAL A 94 1.09 -11.69 -1.41
N PHE A 95 0.50 -11.64 -0.22
CA PHE A 95 1.27 -11.79 1.03
C PHE A 95 1.38 -13.22 1.56
N LYS A 96 0.75 -14.22 0.92
CA LYS A 96 0.72 -15.62 1.38
C LYS A 96 2.11 -16.18 1.71
N ASN A 97 3.11 -15.91 0.85
CA ASN A 97 4.48 -16.41 1.04
C ASN A 97 5.39 -15.39 1.75
N ILE A 98 5.09 -14.09 1.60
CA ILE A 98 5.85 -12.98 2.21
C ILE A 98 5.65 -12.95 3.73
N ARG A 99 4.40 -13.14 4.18
CA ARG A 99 3.98 -13.23 5.59
C ARG A 99 4.50 -12.07 6.47
N PRO A 100 4.24 -10.79 6.11
CA PRO A 100 4.64 -9.67 6.95
C PRO A 100 3.86 -9.64 8.27
N ALA A 101 4.39 -8.89 9.26
CA ALA A 101 3.56 -8.50 10.41
C ALA A 101 2.36 -7.68 9.90
N ALA A 102 1.14 -8.00 10.36
CA ALA A 102 -0.07 -7.43 9.80
C ALA A 102 -1.04 -6.92 10.87
N SER A 103 -1.77 -5.85 10.55
CA SER A 103 -2.92 -5.37 11.33
C SER A 103 -4.01 -4.91 10.37
N MET A 104 -5.27 -5.15 10.73
CA MET A 104 -6.44 -4.68 9.98
C MET A 104 -7.37 -3.94 10.94
N LEU A 105 -7.77 -2.73 10.56
CA LEU A 105 -8.65 -1.88 11.32
C LEU A 105 -9.89 -1.55 10.48
N ILE A 106 -11.05 -1.47 11.13
CA ILE A 106 -12.26 -0.91 10.53
C ILE A 106 -12.33 0.56 10.93
N VAL A 107 -12.34 1.48 9.95
CA VAL A 107 -12.25 2.93 10.19
C VAL A 107 -13.16 3.71 9.24
N GLN A 108 -13.49 4.95 9.62
CA GLN A 108 -14.15 5.88 8.69
C GLN A 108 -13.11 6.45 7.72
N MET A 109 -13.43 6.44 6.42
CA MET A 109 -12.54 6.93 5.37
C MET A 109 -12.69 8.44 5.14
N ILE A 110 -11.65 9.06 4.59
CA ILE A 110 -11.61 10.51 4.33
C ILE A 110 -12.56 10.95 3.20
N GLU A 111 -12.84 10.04 2.26
CA GLU A 111 -13.74 10.26 1.13
C GLU A 111 -14.70 9.06 1.02
N GLU A 112 -15.96 9.32 0.66
CA GLU A 112 -17.03 8.31 0.66
C GLU A 112 -16.75 7.13 -0.28
N GLY A 113 -16.07 7.36 -1.41
CA GLY A 113 -15.73 6.32 -2.37
C GLY A 113 -14.58 5.40 -1.93
N MET A 114 -13.81 5.76 -0.90
CA MET A 114 -12.68 4.97 -0.43
C MET A 114 -13.18 3.80 0.42
N LYS A 115 -12.74 2.58 0.09
CA LYS A 115 -13.14 1.35 0.77
C LYS A 115 -11.98 0.65 1.48
N ILE A 116 -10.75 0.91 1.02
CA ILE A 116 -9.52 0.35 1.59
C ILE A 116 -8.34 1.32 1.39
N GLU A 117 -7.48 1.38 2.40
CA GLU A 117 -6.17 2.03 2.37
C GLU A 117 -5.12 1.09 2.95
N ILE A 118 -3.97 0.98 2.28
CA ILE A 118 -2.89 0.06 2.64
C ILE A 118 -1.61 0.86 2.92
N GLU A 119 -1.05 0.68 4.10
CA GLU A 119 0.25 1.24 4.52
C GLU A 119 1.26 0.10 4.63
N VAL A 120 2.46 0.31 4.08
CA VAL A 120 3.51 -0.72 4.02
C VAL A 120 4.84 -0.18 4.53
N THR A 121 5.53 -0.98 5.33
CA THR A 121 6.96 -0.84 5.60
C THR A 121 7.70 -2.04 5.02
N ALA A 122 8.74 -1.76 4.25
CA ALA A 122 9.62 -2.76 3.66
C ALA A 122 11.07 -2.54 4.12
N ARG A 123 11.87 -3.61 4.08
CA ARG A 123 13.33 -3.51 4.26
C ARG A 123 13.99 -4.12 3.04
N ILE A 124 14.80 -3.35 2.33
CA ILE A 124 15.49 -3.79 1.12
C ILE A 124 16.25 -5.11 1.38
N GLY A 125 15.99 -6.12 0.56
CA GLY A 125 16.58 -7.45 0.66
C GLY A 125 15.97 -8.33 1.77
N ALA A 126 14.82 -7.96 2.33
CA ALA A 126 14.11 -8.81 3.29
C ALA A 126 13.64 -10.12 2.66
N ALA A 127 13.24 -10.09 1.38
CA ALA A 127 12.79 -11.28 0.66
C ALA A 127 13.87 -12.39 0.58
N THR A 128 15.15 -11.99 0.61
CA THR A 128 16.29 -12.91 0.48
C THR A 128 17.08 -13.08 1.77
N SER A 129 16.75 -12.34 2.85
CA SER A 129 17.37 -12.56 4.14
C SER A 129 16.84 -13.85 4.76
N HIS A 130 17.65 -14.91 4.66
CA HIS A 130 17.44 -16.14 5.39
C HIS A 130 18.10 -15.95 6.77
N SER A 131 17.34 -16.23 7.84
CA SER A 131 17.90 -16.42 9.18
C SER A 131 18.74 -17.70 9.23
#